data_AF-A0A8T6FPU4-F1
#
_entry.id   AF-A0A8T6FPU4-F1
#
_cell.length_a   1.000
_cell.length_b   1.000
_cell.length_c   1.000
_cell.angle_alpha   90.00
_cell.angle_beta   90.00
_cell.angle_gamma   90.00
#
_symmetry.space_group_name_H-M   'P 1'
#
loop_
_entity.id
_entity.type
_entity.pdbx_description
1 polymer ?
#
loop_
_entity_poly.entity_id
_entity_poly.type
_entity_poly.pdbx_seq_one_letter_code
_entity_poly.pdbx_strand_id
1 'polypeptide(L)'
;MTNGGQPDTTWSALSDTEASARVSEMRQRFEALAGLDQPAREQQAESMIRAEYALDDESLADFTESRLRSWLSFAADNIEGARDVARAYDRAFERVPGEMAMHRAGLVHMIARDRLTPEDTDVLYELIPRLVENVPRASQEAVEHAAEVSRLTGGGPAASGGKPWWKFW
;
A
#
# COMPACT_ATOMS: atom_id res chain seq x y z
N MET A 1 -1.43 -6.19 -31.75
CA MET A 1 -2.40 -7.14 -31.15
C MET A 1 -1.91 -7.41 -29.73
N THR A 2 -2.46 -6.71 -28.74
CA THR A 2 -2.17 -7.01 -27.34
C THR A 2 -2.87 -8.31 -27.02
N ASN A 3 -2.12 -9.41 -26.90
CA ASN A 3 -2.62 -10.61 -26.25
C ASN A 3 -2.94 -10.21 -24.82
N GLY A 4 -4.19 -9.80 -24.56
CA GLY A 4 -4.68 -9.61 -23.21
C GLY A 4 -4.54 -10.96 -22.51
N GLY A 5 -3.54 -11.06 -21.62
CA GLY A 5 -3.27 -12.29 -20.90
C GLY A 5 -4.55 -12.75 -20.21
N GLN A 6 -4.86 -14.04 -20.33
CA GLN A 6 -6.01 -14.63 -19.65
C GLN A 6 -5.92 -14.30 -18.14
N PRO A 7 -7.03 -13.94 -17.49
CA PRO A 7 -7.03 -13.67 -16.04
C PRO A 7 -6.52 -14.89 -15.26
N ASP A 8 -5.69 -14.66 -14.25
CA ASP A 8 -5.22 -15.72 -13.37
C ASP A 8 -6.34 -16.11 -12.40
N THR A 9 -7.20 -17.04 -12.82
CA THR A 9 -8.33 -17.48 -11.99
C THR A 9 -7.88 -18.19 -10.72
N THR A 10 -6.61 -18.62 -10.63
CA THR A 10 -6.06 -19.19 -9.39
C THR A 10 -5.80 -18.12 -8.33
N TRP A 11 -5.63 -16.86 -8.75
CA TRP A 11 -5.53 -15.71 -7.86
C TRP A 11 -6.90 -15.36 -7.26
N SER A 12 -7.91 -15.18 -8.10
CA SER A 12 -9.25 -14.83 -7.62
C SER A 12 -9.88 -15.95 -6.80
N ALA A 13 -9.58 -17.22 -7.10
CA ALA A 13 -10.05 -18.37 -6.31
C ALA A 13 -9.60 -18.34 -4.83
N LEU A 14 -8.60 -17.52 -4.48
CA LEU A 14 -8.25 -17.31 -3.08
C LEU A 14 -9.39 -16.64 -2.30
N SER A 15 -10.37 -16.00 -2.94
CA SER A 15 -11.56 -15.43 -2.29
C SER A 15 -12.28 -16.44 -1.41
N ASP A 16 -12.30 -17.70 -1.82
CA ASP A 16 -13.03 -18.79 -1.17
C ASP A 16 -12.26 -19.41 0.00
N THR A 17 -11.05 -18.91 0.29
CA THR A 17 -10.22 -19.36 1.40
C THR A 17 -10.39 -18.48 2.64
N GLU A 18 -10.17 -19.09 3.81
CA GLU A 18 -10.18 -18.39 5.10
C GLU A 18 -9.17 -17.23 5.11
N ALA A 19 -9.53 -16.11 5.76
CA ALA A 19 -8.76 -14.86 5.66
C ALA A 19 -7.27 -15.01 6.01
N SER A 20 -6.92 -15.79 7.03
CA SER A 20 -5.52 -16.01 7.42
C SER A 20 -4.75 -16.87 6.41
N ALA A 21 -5.40 -17.90 5.84
CA ALA A 21 -4.83 -18.73 4.78
C ALA A 21 -4.63 -17.90 3.51
N ARG A 22 -5.65 -17.12 3.13
CA ARG A 22 -5.61 -16.17 2.02
C ARG A 22 -4.41 -15.25 2.09
N VAL A 23 -4.15 -14.63 3.25
CA VAL A 23 -2.99 -13.75 3.46
C VAL A 23 -1.67 -14.48 3.23
N SER A 24 -1.52 -15.68 3.78
CA SER A 24 -0.31 -16.49 3.61
C SER A 24 -0.07 -16.88 2.15
N GLU A 25 -1.12 -17.33 1.45
CA GLU A 25 -1.03 -17.74 0.05
C GLU A 25 -0.77 -16.55 -0.87
N MET A 26 -1.43 -15.41 -0.63
CA MET A 26 -1.18 -14.17 -1.36
C MET A 26 0.26 -13.68 -1.19
N ARG A 27 0.79 -13.73 0.03
CA ARG A 27 2.19 -13.42 0.30
C ARG A 27 3.14 -14.32 -0.52
N GLN A 28 2.92 -15.63 -0.54
CA GLN A 28 3.74 -16.55 -1.35
C GLN A 28 3.70 -16.20 -2.84
N ARG A 29 2.55 -15.74 -3.35
CA ARG A 29 2.45 -15.24 -4.74
C ARG A 29 3.24 -13.96 -4.94
N PHE A 30 3.28 -13.04 -3.98
CA PHE A 30 4.12 -11.84 -4.05
C PHE A 30 5.61 -12.17 -4.02
N GLU A 31 6.03 -13.14 -3.19
CA GLU A 31 7.41 -13.63 -3.19
C GLU A 31 7.78 -14.23 -4.55
N ALA A 32 6.89 -15.02 -5.17
CA ALA A 32 7.08 -15.54 -6.51
C ALA A 32 7.18 -14.43 -7.57
N LEU A 33 6.32 -13.41 -7.51
CA LEU A 33 6.38 -12.24 -8.41
C LEU A 33 7.68 -11.46 -8.28
N ALA A 34 8.19 -11.29 -7.05
CA ALA A 34 9.45 -10.59 -6.81
C ALA A 34 10.64 -11.29 -7.49
N GLY A 35 10.59 -12.62 -7.62
CA GLY A 35 11.60 -13.41 -8.33
C GLY A 35 11.56 -13.33 -9.86
N LEU A 36 10.52 -12.74 -10.45
CA LEU A 36 10.40 -12.53 -11.89
C LEU A 36 11.17 -11.28 -12.35
N ASP A 37 11.53 -11.26 -13.63
CA ASP A 37 12.00 -10.03 -14.26
C ASP A 37 10.86 -9.01 -14.41
N GLN A 38 11.22 -7.74 -14.61
CA GLN A 38 10.23 -6.65 -14.60
C GLN A 38 9.10 -6.83 -15.64
N PRO A 39 9.36 -7.18 -16.91
CA PRO A 39 8.29 -7.40 -17.88
C PRO A 39 7.36 -8.55 -17.52
N ALA A 40 7.88 -9.70 -17.08
CA ALA A 40 7.04 -10.83 -16.68
C ALA A 40 6.25 -10.53 -15.41
N ARG A 41 6.85 -9.80 -14.46
CA ARG A 41 6.18 -9.35 -13.23
C ARG A 41 4.99 -8.45 -13.53
N GLU A 42 5.15 -7.46 -14.41
CA GLU A 42 4.05 -6.57 -14.83
C GLU A 42 2.94 -7.34 -15.56
N GLN A 43 3.30 -8.30 -16.43
CA GLN A 43 2.33 -9.12 -17.14
C GLN A 43 1.52 -10.01 -16.20
N GLN A 44 2.19 -10.66 -15.23
CA GLN A 44 1.53 -11.49 -14.24
C GLN A 44 0.65 -10.65 -13.30
N ALA A 45 1.13 -9.48 -12.88
CA ALA A 45 0.33 -8.54 -12.07
C ALA A 45 -0.94 -8.10 -12.80
N GLU A 46 -0.87 -7.80 -14.10
CA GLU A 46 -2.05 -7.47 -14.90
C GLU A 46 -3.07 -8.63 -14.94
N SER A 47 -2.60 -9.86 -15.14
CA SER A 47 -3.45 -11.05 -15.15
C SER A 47 -4.14 -11.27 -13.79
N MET A 48 -3.42 -11.06 -12.68
CA MET A 48 -3.97 -11.13 -11.33
C MET A 48 -5.00 -10.01 -11.06
N ILE A 49 -4.71 -8.77 -11.44
CA ILE A 49 -5.65 -7.63 -11.29
C ILE A 49 -6.96 -7.90 -12.04
N ARG A 50 -6.88 -8.39 -13.29
CA ARG A 50 -8.09 -8.71 -14.07
C ARG A 50 -8.94 -9.79 -13.41
N ALA A 51 -8.31 -10.79 -12.78
CA ALA A 51 -9.03 -11.82 -12.04
C ALA A 51 -9.63 -11.30 -10.73
N GLU A 52 -8.89 -10.48 -9.99
CA GLU A 52 -9.32 -9.85 -8.74
C GLU A 52 -10.58 -9.01 -8.96
N TYR A 53 -10.59 -8.13 -9.97
CA TYR A 53 -11.72 -7.23 -10.24
C TYR A 53 -12.87 -7.91 -11.01
N ALA A 54 -12.81 -9.22 -11.20
CA ALA A 54 -13.95 -10.01 -11.65
C ALA A 54 -14.78 -10.57 -10.48
N LEU A 55 -14.28 -10.45 -9.24
CA LEU A 55 -15.02 -10.77 -8.02
C LEU A 55 -16.18 -9.78 -7.84
N ASP A 56 -17.24 -10.20 -7.15
CA ASP A 56 -18.29 -9.30 -6.68
C ASP A 56 -17.75 -8.33 -5.61
N ASP A 57 -18.47 -7.23 -5.37
CA ASP A 57 -17.98 -6.12 -4.52
C ASP A 57 -17.71 -6.54 -3.07
N GLU A 58 -18.51 -7.47 -2.52
CA GLU A 58 -18.33 -7.97 -1.14
C GLU A 58 -17.05 -8.79 -1.05
N SER A 59 -16.90 -9.78 -1.94
CA SER A 59 -15.70 -10.60 -2.05
C SER A 59 -14.46 -9.75 -2.32
N LEU A 60 -14.57 -8.74 -3.19
CA LEU A 60 -13.47 -7.86 -3.58
C LEU A 60 -12.96 -7.00 -2.41
N ALA A 61 -13.84 -6.54 -1.52
CA ALA A 61 -13.44 -5.78 -0.34
C ALA A 61 -12.59 -6.63 0.62
N ASP A 62 -13.06 -7.82 0.97
CA ASP A 62 -12.33 -8.72 1.88
C ASP A 62 -11.04 -9.28 1.26
N PHE A 63 -11.08 -9.51 -0.05
CA PHE A 63 -9.90 -9.87 -0.83
C PHE A 63 -8.86 -8.75 -0.83
N THR A 64 -9.30 -7.50 -1.02
CA THR A 64 -8.41 -6.32 -0.99
C THR A 64 -7.77 -6.14 0.39
N GLU A 65 -8.52 -6.33 1.48
CA GLU A 65 -7.95 -6.28 2.84
C GLU A 65 -6.86 -7.34 3.01
N SER A 66 -7.16 -8.57 2.60
CA SER A 66 -6.20 -9.67 2.69
C SER A 66 -4.95 -9.39 1.86
N ARG A 67 -5.11 -8.78 0.69
CA ARG A 67 -4.01 -8.34 -0.17
C ARG A 67 -3.14 -7.28 0.52
N LEU A 68 -3.73 -6.26 1.14
CA LEU A 68 -2.99 -5.25 1.90
C LEU A 68 -2.25 -5.85 3.09
N ARG A 69 -2.87 -6.76 3.84
CA ARG A 69 -2.20 -7.50 4.93
C ARG A 69 -1.05 -8.37 4.42
N SER A 70 -1.19 -8.95 3.23
CA SER A 70 -0.13 -9.71 2.57
C SER A 70 1.05 -8.84 2.16
N TRP A 71 0.77 -7.62 1.70
CA TRP A 71 1.80 -6.60 1.43
C TRP A 71 2.59 -6.26 2.69
N LEU A 72 1.91 -6.00 3.80
CA LEU A 72 2.54 -5.71 5.09
C LEU A 72 3.41 -6.88 5.56
N SER A 73 2.87 -8.11 5.49
CA SER A 73 3.63 -9.31 5.87
C SER A 73 4.85 -9.54 4.98
N PHE A 74 4.74 -9.29 3.67
CA PHE A 74 5.87 -9.43 2.76
C PHE A 74 6.92 -8.32 2.99
N ALA A 75 6.48 -7.08 3.20
CA ALA A 75 7.35 -5.94 3.44
C ALA A 75 8.16 -6.04 4.75
N ALA A 76 7.58 -6.68 5.77
CA ALA A 76 8.27 -6.94 7.03
C ALA A 76 9.55 -7.80 6.83
N ASP A 77 9.53 -8.72 5.87
CA ASP A 77 10.65 -9.62 5.59
C ASP A 77 11.53 -9.13 4.41
N ASN A 78 10.93 -8.46 3.41
CA ASN A 78 11.61 -8.00 2.20
C ASN A 78 10.93 -6.75 1.59
N ILE A 79 11.23 -5.58 2.16
CA ILE A 79 10.67 -4.30 1.69
C ILE A 79 11.02 -3.97 0.23
N GLU A 80 12.22 -4.32 -0.24
CA GLU A 80 12.63 -4.03 -1.61
C GLU A 80 11.86 -4.89 -2.61
N GLY A 81 11.72 -6.18 -2.33
CA GLY A 81 10.85 -7.07 -3.13
C GLY A 81 9.40 -6.59 -3.12
N ALA A 82 8.90 -6.11 -1.97
CA ALA A 82 7.57 -5.56 -1.89
C ALA A 82 7.40 -4.30 -2.77
N ARG A 83 8.35 -3.35 -2.72
CA ARG A 83 8.34 -2.15 -3.58
C ARG A 83 8.34 -2.52 -5.07
N ASP A 84 9.12 -3.52 -5.44
CA ASP A 84 9.21 -4.00 -6.82
C ASP A 84 7.90 -4.59 -7.35
N VAL A 85 7.23 -5.41 -6.54
CA VAL A 85 5.91 -5.94 -6.89
C VAL A 85 4.87 -4.81 -6.90
N ALA A 86 4.96 -3.83 -5.99
CA ALA A 86 3.97 -2.75 -5.88
C ALA A 86 4.03 -1.84 -7.11
N ARG A 87 5.24 -1.51 -7.58
CA ARG A 87 5.48 -0.81 -8.85
C ARG A 87 4.93 -1.57 -10.06
N ALA A 88 5.07 -2.90 -10.06
CA ALA A 88 4.50 -3.72 -11.13
C ALA A 88 2.97 -3.68 -11.13
N TYR A 89 2.33 -3.72 -9.94
CA TYR A 89 0.89 -3.52 -9.79
C TYR A 89 0.45 -2.15 -10.30
N ASP A 90 1.12 -1.07 -9.89
CA ASP A 90 0.78 0.28 -10.34
C ASP A 90 0.87 0.42 -11.87
N ARG A 91 1.93 -0.10 -12.49
CA ARG A 91 2.07 -0.12 -13.96
C ARG A 91 1.03 -1.00 -14.65
N ALA A 92 0.65 -2.11 -14.03
CA ALA A 92 -0.42 -2.95 -14.56
C ALA A 92 -1.77 -2.22 -14.50
N PHE A 93 -2.03 -1.42 -13.46
CA PHE A 93 -3.22 -0.57 -13.38
C PHE A 93 -3.28 0.56 -14.42
N GLU A 94 -2.14 0.97 -15.00
CA GLU A 94 -2.13 1.89 -16.15
C GLU A 94 -2.67 1.24 -17.44
N ARG A 95 -2.77 -0.10 -17.48
CA ARG A 95 -3.19 -0.90 -18.65
C ARG A 95 -4.60 -1.48 -18.53
N VAL A 96 -5.27 -1.30 -17.40
CA VAL A 96 -6.66 -1.74 -17.18
C VAL A 96 -7.64 -0.56 -17.38
N PRO A 97 -8.96 -0.81 -17.55
CA PRO A 97 -9.94 0.25 -17.71
C PRO A 97 -9.94 1.25 -16.54
N GLY A 98 -10.14 2.55 -16.82
CA GLY A 98 -10.06 3.61 -15.82
C GLY A 98 -11.05 3.47 -14.65
N GLU A 99 -12.23 2.89 -14.89
CA GLU A 99 -13.21 2.58 -13.83
C GLU A 99 -12.63 1.61 -12.79
N MET A 100 -11.85 0.61 -13.23
CA MET A 100 -11.17 -0.35 -12.36
C MET A 100 -10.10 0.35 -11.50
N ALA A 101 -9.34 1.27 -12.09
CA ALA A 101 -8.33 2.05 -11.37
C ALA A 101 -8.95 2.97 -10.31
N MET A 102 -10.09 3.60 -10.60
CA MET A 102 -10.82 4.41 -9.63
C MET A 102 -11.42 3.55 -8.52
N HIS A 103 -12.00 2.40 -8.86
CA HIS A 103 -12.54 1.46 -7.89
C HIS A 103 -11.45 0.98 -6.92
N ARG A 104 -10.26 0.65 -7.44
CA ARG A 104 -9.07 0.32 -6.64
C ARG A 104 -8.75 1.41 -5.63
N ALA A 105 -8.66 2.66 -6.09
CA ALA A 105 -8.32 3.78 -5.21
C ALA A 105 -9.33 3.94 -4.07
N GLY A 106 -10.62 3.86 -4.36
CA GLY A 106 -11.68 3.91 -3.34
C GLY A 106 -11.60 2.76 -2.34
N LEU A 107 -11.47 1.52 -2.81
CA LEU A 107 -11.39 0.34 -1.95
C LEU A 107 -10.15 0.34 -1.06
N VAL A 108 -8.98 0.62 -1.64
CA VAL A 108 -7.73 0.66 -0.87
C VAL A 108 -7.78 1.76 0.19
N HIS A 109 -8.28 2.95 -0.17
CA HIS A 109 -8.43 4.05 0.79
C HIS A 109 -9.37 3.68 1.94
N MET A 110 -10.55 3.14 1.63
CA MET A 110 -11.54 2.72 2.63
C MET A 110 -10.97 1.65 3.57
N ILE A 111 -10.35 0.61 3.02
CA ILE A 111 -9.81 -0.48 3.83
C ILE A 111 -8.62 -0.03 4.68
N ALA A 112 -7.69 0.75 4.11
CA ALA A 112 -6.56 1.27 4.86
C ALA A 112 -7.01 2.17 6.02
N ARG A 113 -8.06 2.97 5.80
CA ARG A 113 -8.62 3.87 6.83
C ARG A 113 -9.39 3.12 7.92
N ASP A 114 -10.24 2.16 7.54
CA ASP A 114 -11.25 1.60 8.44
C ASP A 114 -10.81 0.28 9.09
N ARG A 115 -9.85 -0.44 8.50
CA ARG A 115 -9.50 -1.82 8.90
C ARG A 115 -8.02 -2.03 9.28
N LEU A 116 -7.15 -1.07 9.02
CA LEU A 116 -5.71 -1.14 9.31
C LEU A 116 -5.30 -0.13 10.38
N THR A 117 -4.14 -0.36 10.99
CA THR A 117 -3.58 0.56 11.98
C THR A 117 -2.84 1.73 11.32
N PRO A 118 -2.63 2.86 12.03
CA PRO A 118 -1.79 3.95 11.53
C PRO A 118 -0.35 3.51 11.22
N GLU A 119 0.20 2.55 11.97
CA GLU A 119 1.53 1.96 11.73
C GLU A 119 1.55 1.10 10.46
N ASP A 120 0.51 0.30 10.22
CA ASP A 120 0.36 -0.43 8.96
C ASP A 120 0.31 0.55 7.77
N THR A 121 -0.38 1.67 7.95
CA THR A 121 -0.53 2.68 6.90
C THR A 121 0.79 3.37 6.57
N ASP A 122 1.70 3.54 7.54
CA ASP A 122 3.07 4.01 7.28
C ASP A 122 3.84 3.07 6.36
N VAL A 123 3.74 1.75 6.58
CA VAL A 123 4.36 0.75 5.69
C VAL A 123 3.70 0.77 4.31
N LEU A 124 2.37 0.88 4.23
CA LEU A 124 1.69 0.99 2.93
C LEU A 124 2.06 2.26 2.18
N TYR A 125 2.36 3.36 2.86
CA TYR A 125 2.80 4.60 2.22
C TYR A 125 4.14 4.43 1.49
N GLU A 126 5.02 3.55 1.97
CA GLU A 126 6.27 3.19 1.30
C GLU A 126 6.05 2.35 0.02
N LEU A 127 4.89 1.70 -0.12
CA LEU A 127 4.58 0.77 -1.20
C LEU A 127 3.65 1.37 -2.26
N ILE A 128 2.56 2.01 -1.81
CA ILE A 128 1.45 2.50 -2.64
C ILE A 128 1.03 3.92 -2.23
N PRO A 129 1.96 4.89 -2.18
CA PRO A 129 1.75 6.21 -1.57
C PRO A 129 0.52 6.94 -2.11
N ARG A 130 0.29 6.87 -3.43
CA ARG A 130 -0.84 7.56 -4.10
C ARG A 130 -2.22 7.10 -3.62
N LEU A 131 -2.34 5.90 -3.06
CA LEU A 131 -3.63 5.35 -2.63
C LEU A 131 -3.92 5.64 -1.15
N VAL A 132 -2.86 5.85 -0.36
CA VAL A 132 -2.94 6.00 1.10
C VAL A 132 -2.49 7.39 1.57
N GLU A 133 -2.17 8.32 0.67
CA GLU A 133 -1.65 9.65 1.03
C GLU A 133 -2.58 10.49 1.92
N ASN A 134 -3.89 10.23 1.85
CA ASN A 134 -4.92 10.92 2.62
C ASN A 134 -5.46 10.07 3.80
N VAL A 135 -4.82 8.93 4.10
CA VAL A 135 -5.17 8.09 5.26
C VAL A 135 -4.28 8.51 6.44
N PRO A 136 -4.82 8.66 7.67
CA PRO A 136 -4.02 8.98 8.85
C PRO A 136 -2.88 7.98 9.08
N ARG A 137 -1.73 8.49 9.50
CA ARG A 137 -0.50 7.70 9.71
C ARG A 137 0.20 8.11 11.01
N ALA A 138 0.82 7.15 11.68
CA ALA A 138 1.51 7.39 12.95
C ALA A 138 2.62 8.44 12.81
N SER A 139 3.38 8.39 11.71
CA SER A 139 4.42 9.39 11.40
C SER A 139 3.89 10.81 11.24
N GLN A 140 2.68 11.00 10.70
CA GLN A 140 2.04 12.31 10.55
C GLN A 140 1.52 12.84 11.88
N GLU A 141 0.85 11.99 12.66
CA GLU A 141 0.34 12.34 13.98
C GLU A 141 1.48 12.77 14.92
N ALA A 142 2.62 12.08 14.90
CA ALA A 142 3.79 12.45 15.69
C ALA A 142 4.35 13.83 15.33
N VAL A 143 4.37 14.18 14.04
CA VAL A 143 4.81 15.50 13.56
C VAL A 143 3.82 16.59 13.95
N GLU A 144 2.52 16.33 13.83
CA GLU A 144 1.46 17.27 14.22
C GLU A 144 1.49 17.54 15.72
N HIS A 145 1.61 16.50 16.55
CA HIS A 145 1.77 16.64 18.00
C HIS A 145 3.05 17.42 18.37
N ALA A 146 4.18 17.15 17.73
CA ALA A 146 5.42 17.90 17.99
C ALA A 146 5.30 19.39 17.60
N ALA A 147 4.60 19.69 16.51
CA ALA A 147 4.31 21.05 16.08
C ALA A 147 3.33 21.77 17.02
N GLU A 148 2.31 21.08 17.51
CA GLU A 148 1.34 21.63 18.47
C GLU A 148 1.97 21.90 19.84
N VAL A 149 2.78 20.97 20.36
CA VAL A 149 3.56 21.17 21.59
C VAL A 149 4.49 22.38 21.43
N SER A 150 5.20 22.51 20.31
CA SER A 150 6.07 23.67 20.03
C SER A 150 5.30 25.00 20.00
N ARG A 151 4.05 25.01 19.51
CA ARG A 151 3.19 26.21 19.51
C ARG A 151 2.69 26.56 20.92
N LEU A 152 2.35 25.56 21.73
CA LEU A 152 1.86 25.74 23.10
C LEU A 152 2.99 26.12 24.07
N THR A 153 4.22 25.64 23.86
CA THR A 153 5.39 26.02 24.66
C THR A 153 6.10 27.27 24.12
N GLY A 154 5.73 27.77 22.94
CA GLY A 154 6.29 28.97 22.30
C GLY A 154 5.66 30.30 22.75
N GLY A 155 4.75 30.27 23.73
CA GLY A 155 4.10 31.47 24.28
C GLY A 155 4.88 32.09 25.44
N GLY A 156 5.86 32.95 25.14
CA GLY A 156 6.45 33.85 26.14
C GLY A 156 7.45 34.85 25.54
N PRO A 157 7.18 36.17 25.55
CA PRO A 157 8.20 37.17 25.27
C PRO A 157 9.01 37.42 26.54
N ALA A 158 10.22 36.88 26.63
CA ALA A 158 11.23 37.38 27.56
C ALA A 158 12.66 37.10 27.05
N ALA A 159 13.47 38.16 27.12
CA ALA A 159 14.91 38.23 26.96
C ALA A 159 15.47 38.22 25.52
N SER A 160 15.71 39.45 25.04
CA SER A 160 16.80 39.76 24.12
C SER A 160 18.13 39.18 24.61
N GLY A 161 18.93 38.68 23.67
CA GLY A 161 20.38 38.53 23.85
C GLY A 161 20.90 37.12 24.10
N GLY A 162 21.01 36.32 23.04
CA GLY A 162 21.82 35.10 23.04
C GLY A 162 22.14 34.69 21.61
N LYS A 163 23.40 34.83 21.19
CA LYS A 163 23.88 34.45 19.86
C LYS A 163 23.63 32.95 19.59
N PRO A 164 23.30 32.54 18.35
CA PRO A 164 23.12 31.14 18.01
C PRO A 164 24.44 30.37 18.10
N TRP A 165 24.37 29.18 18.73
CA TRP A 165 25.48 28.29 19.04
C TRP A 165 25.87 27.33 17.90
N TRP A 166 25.27 27.48 16.71
CA TRP A 166 25.47 26.58 15.57
C TRP A 166 26.48 27.07 14.53
N LYS A 167 27.32 28.05 14.87
CA LYS A 167 28.56 28.26 14.12
C LYS A 167 29.67 27.57 14.89
N PHE A 168 29.95 26.30 14.59
CA PHE A 168 31.28 25.67 14.49
C PHE A 168 31.08 24.18 14.16
N TRP A 169 31.94 23.68 13.24
CA TRP A 169 32.04 22.33 12.66
C TRP A 169 31.18 22.08 11.41
#